data_AF-A0A2A4PFB6-F1
#
_entry.id   AF-A0A2A4PFB6-F1
#
_cell.length_a   1.000
_cell.length_b   1.000
_cell.length_c   1.000
_cell.angle_alpha   90.00
_cell.angle_beta   90.00
_cell.angle_gamma   90.00
#
_symmetry.space_group_name_H-M   'P 1'
#
loop_
_entity.id
_entity.type
_entity.pdbx_description
1 polymer ?
#
loop_
_entity_poly.entity_id
_entity_poly.type
_entity_poly.pdbx_seq_one_letter_code
_entity_poly.pdbx_strand_id
1 'polypeptide(L)'
;IWFAVLLMALFLFGFATGTWHYNYFDLPLWHSHEMVFGYAVAIIAGFLLTSVRNWTGLATPSGLSLAFLALLWLAPRVLSSTPIPAYMFAMLDILFLPLLALLLGRLILKAKQPRNYPVPVLLLLLALCNTAVHLEVLGLFEHISHQAIQIAVCLMVAFIALIGGRVVPFFMQRTAGRKPEASQSINCCYI
;
A
#
# COMPACT_ATOMS: atom_id res chain seq x y z
N ILE A 1 -22.48 0.67 2.34
CA ILE A 1 -23.21 -0.27 1.46
C ILE A 1 -23.79 0.45 0.24
N TRP A 2 -24.69 1.43 0.39
CA TRP A 2 -25.30 2.14 -0.75
C TRP A 2 -24.31 2.87 -1.68
N PHE A 3 -23.28 3.49 -1.12
CA PHE A 3 -22.21 4.12 -1.90
C PHE A 3 -21.45 3.10 -2.77
N ALA A 4 -21.19 1.89 -2.26
CA ALA A 4 -20.51 0.84 -2.99
C ALA A 4 -21.37 0.28 -4.14
N VAL A 5 -22.70 0.18 -3.94
CA VAL A 5 -23.63 -0.25 -4.99
C VAL A 5 -23.70 0.77 -6.12
N LEU A 6 -23.76 2.07 -5.78
CA LEU A 6 -23.74 3.16 -6.77
C LEU A 6 -22.44 3.19 -7.58
N LEU A 7 -21.30 3.02 -6.91
CA LEU A 7 -19.99 3.04 -7.57
C LEU A 7 -19.80 1.82 -8.47
N MET A 8 -20.33 0.66 -8.06
CA MET A 8 -20.33 -0.56 -8.89
C MET A 8 -21.29 -0.45 -10.09
N ALA A 9 -22.46 0.17 -9.91
CA ALA A 9 -23.40 0.41 -11.00
C ALA A 9 -22.85 1.42 -12.04
N LEU A 10 -22.19 2.48 -11.58
CA LEU A 10 -21.48 3.44 -12.45
C LEU A 10 -20.38 2.74 -13.26
N PHE A 11 -19.61 1.87 -12.62
CA PHE A 11 -18.54 1.10 -13.26
C PHE A 11 -19.10 0.13 -14.33
N LEU A 12 -20.18 -0.61 -14.00
CA LEU A 12 -20.83 -1.53 -14.92
C LEU A 12 -21.50 -0.80 -16.10
N PHE A 13 -22.10 0.36 -15.85
CA PHE A 13 -22.64 1.21 -16.91
C PHE A 13 -21.53 1.67 -17.87
N GLY A 14 -20.39 2.03 -17.30
CA GLY A 14 -19.20 2.40 -18.05
C GLY A 14 -18.65 1.30 -18.94
N PHE A 15 -18.56 0.10 -18.37
CA PHE A 15 -18.17 -1.12 -19.06
C PHE A 15 -19.16 -1.46 -20.20
N ALA A 16 -20.47 -1.41 -19.94
CA ALA A 16 -21.51 -1.80 -20.90
C ALA A 16 -21.64 -0.82 -22.08
N THR A 17 -21.37 0.47 -21.86
CA THR A 17 -21.51 1.51 -22.89
C THR A 17 -20.23 1.75 -23.68
N GLY A 18 -19.09 1.18 -23.25
CA GLY A 18 -17.78 1.43 -23.87
C GLY A 18 -17.31 2.89 -23.76
N THR A 19 -18.02 3.72 -22.99
CA THR A 19 -17.75 5.17 -22.85
C THR A 19 -16.46 5.47 -22.10
N TRP A 20 -15.93 4.48 -21.40
CA TRP A 20 -14.67 4.59 -20.67
C TRP A 20 -13.54 4.17 -21.61
N HIS A 21 -13.18 5.08 -22.50
CA HIS A 21 -11.98 4.97 -23.32
C HIS A 21 -10.75 5.19 -22.43
N TYR A 22 -10.18 4.10 -21.91
CA TYR A 22 -8.87 4.16 -21.27
C TYR A 22 -7.80 4.13 -22.36
N ASN A 23 -7.15 5.28 -22.57
CA ASN A 23 -6.15 5.43 -23.65
C ASN A 23 -4.80 4.73 -23.32
N TYR A 24 -4.61 4.26 -22.09
CA TYR A 24 -3.33 3.74 -21.61
C TYR A 24 -3.38 2.26 -21.23
N PHE A 25 -4.44 1.78 -20.59
CA PHE A 25 -4.59 0.38 -20.18
C PHE A 25 -5.77 -0.27 -20.90
N ASP A 26 -5.63 -1.53 -21.26
CA ASP A 26 -6.78 -2.37 -21.60
C ASP A 26 -7.69 -2.54 -20.38
N LEU A 27 -8.99 -2.64 -20.61
CA LEU A 27 -10.01 -2.62 -19.54
C LEU A 27 -9.79 -3.68 -18.42
N PRO A 28 -9.42 -4.96 -18.71
CA PRO A 28 -9.14 -5.94 -17.66
C PRO A 28 -7.88 -5.61 -16.86
N LEU A 29 -6.85 -5.08 -17.53
CA LEU A 29 -5.60 -4.69 -16.91
C LEU A 29 -5.80 -3.45 -16.03
N TRP A 30 -6.54 -2.47 -16.51
CA TRP A 30 -6.93 -1.27 -15.75
C TRP A 30 -7.68 -1.65 -14.46
N HIS A 31 -8.70 -2.50 -14.56
CA HIS A 31 -9.46 -2.95 -13.39
C HIS A 31 -8.55 -3.61 -12.37
N SER A 32 -7.71 -4.54 -12.81
CA SER A 32 -6.80 -5.28 -11.93
C SER A 32 -5.77 -4.35 -11.27
N HIS A 33 -5.22 -3.41 -12.04
CA HIS A 33 -4.27 -2.41 -11.56
C HIS A 33 -4.91 -1.49 -10.51
N GLU A 34 -6.10 -0.94 -10.78
CA GLU A 34 -6.79 -0.04 -9.83
C GLU A 34 -7.23 -0.76 -8.55
N MET A 35 -7.61 -2.04 -8.61
CA MET A 35 -7.95 -2.79 -7.39
C MET A 35 -6.72 -3.01 -6.49
N VAL A 36 -5.57 -3.33 -7.08
CA VAL A 36 -4.34 -3.66 -6.33
C VAL A 36 -3.55 -2.41 -5.93
N PHE A 37 -3.17 -1.56 -6.90
CA PHE A 37 -2.31 -0.41 -6.69
C PHE A 37 -3.07 0.88 -6.39
N GLY A 38 -4.34 0.99 -6.81
CA GLY A 38 -5.22 2.08 -6.41
C GLY A 38 -5.78 1.83 -5.01
N TYR A 39 -6.78 0.96 -4.94
CA TYR A 39 -7.62 0.76 -3.75
C TYR A 39 -6.87 0.11 -2.57
N ALA A 40 -6.25 -1.05 -2.77
CA ALA A 40 -5.65 -1.80 -1.67
C ALA A 40 -4.41 -1.09 -1.09
N VAL A 41 -3.59 -0.47 -1.95
CA VAL A 41 -2.47 0.38 -1.52
C VAL A 41 -2.95 1.62 -0.75
N ALA A 42 -4.07 2.25 -1.11
CA ALA A 42 -4.63 3.37 -0.36
C ALA A 42 -5.00 2.97 1.08
N ILE A 43 -5.60 1.79 1.24
CA ILE A 43 -5.93 1.23 2.57
C ILE A 43 -4.65 0.97 3.37
N ILE A 44 -3.65 0.32 2.77
CA ILE A 44 -2.35 0.10 3.41
C ILE A 44 -1.72 1.42 3.83
N ALA A 45 -1.69 2.41 2.94
CA ALA A 45 -1.09 3.71 3.21
C ALA A 45 -1.75 4.41 4.40
N GLY A 46 -3.09 4.47 4.42
CA GLY A 46 -3.85 5.03 5.55
C GLY A 46 -3.58 4.31 6.88
N PHE A 47 -3.56 2.97 6.84
CA PHE A 47 -3.23 2.16 8.01
C PHE A 47 -1.81 2.43 8.52
N LEU A 48 -0.83 2.47 7.62
CA LEU A 48 0.58 2.67 7.97
C LEU A 48 0.87 4.08 8.48
N LEU A 49 0.27 5.11 7.88
CA LEU A 49 0.41 6.50 8.34
C LEU A 49 -0.05 6.69 9.79
N THR A 50 -1.02 5.87 10.23
CA THR A 50 -1.49 5.87 11.62
C THR A 50 -0.61 4.98 12.50
N SER A 51 -0.30 3.77 12.03
CA SER A 51 0.39 2.74 12.82
C SER A 51 1.88 3.02 13.03
N VAL A 52 2.55 3.63 12.06
CA VAL A 52 3.98 4.00 12.17
C VAL A 52 4.19 5.01 13.28
N ARG A 53 3.26 5.96 13.48
CA ARG A 53 3.31 6.88 14.62
C ARG A 53 3.31 6.12 15.96
N ASN A 54 2.43 5.12 16.09
CA ASN A 54 2.34 4.32 17.31
C ASN A 54 3.59 3.46 17.55
N TRP A 55 4.22 2.93 16.51
CA TRP A 55 5.40 2.08 16.66
C TRP A 55 6.69 2.86 16.90
N THR A 56 6.82 4.02 16.27
CA THR A 56 8.06 4.82 16.30
C THR A 56 8.04 5.90 17.38
N GLY A 57 6.85 6.31 17.85
CA GLY A 57 6.68 7.47 18.73
C GLY A 57 7.00 8.80 18.03
N LEU A 58 7.39 8.79 16.76
CA LEU A 58 7.74 9.96 15.99
C LEU A 58 6.50 10.52 15.29
N ALA A 59 6.47 11.83 15.10
CA ALA A 59 5.41 12.48 14.34
C ALA A 59 5.44 11.98 12.89
N THR A 60 4.30 11.44 12.43
CA THR A 60 4.07 11.15 11.02
C THR A 60 3.69 12.44 10.28
N PRO A 61 3.85 12.47 8.93
CA PRO A 61 3.51 13.64 8.14
C PRO A 61 2.07 14.08 8.39
N SER A 62 1.87 15.36 8.72
CA SER A 62 0.57 15.95 9.01
C SER A 62 0.34 17.21 8.18
N GLY A 63 -0.93 17.59 8.01
CA GLY A 63 -1.32 18.79 7.27
C GLY A 63 -0.92 18.74 5.79
N LEU A 64 -0.14 19.73 5.35
CA LEU A 64 0.23 19.93 3.94
C LEU A 64 0.98 18.73 3.33
N SER A 65 1.87 18.08 4.08
CA SER A 65 2.61 16.93 3.55
C SER A 65 1.70 15.72 3.30
N LEU A 66 0.65 15.55 4.11
CA LEU A 66 -0.34 14.50 3.91
C LEU A 66 -1.24 14.82 2.72
N ALA A 67 -1.66 16.08 2.58
CA ALA A 67 -2.42 16.54 1.43
C ALA A 67 -1.66 16.32 0.12
N PHE A 68 -0.36 16.62 0.08
CA PHE A 68 0.48 16.34 -1.08
C PHE A 68 0.52 14.84 -1.43
N LEU A 69 0.68 13.97 -0.44
CA LEU A 69 0.69 12.52 -0.66
C LEU A 69 -0.65 12.00 -1.19
N ALA A 70 -1.75 12.55 -0.67
CA ALA A 70 -3.10 12.22 -1.12
C ALA A 70 -3.37 12.71 -2.56
N LEU A 71 -2.94 13.93 -2.89
CA LEU A 71 -3.05 14.47 -4.25
C LEU A 71 -2.19 13.68 -5.23
N LEU A 72 -0.98 13.29 -4.84
CA LEU A 72 -0.10 12.46 -5.66
C LEU A 72 -0.73 11.09 -5.96
N TRP A 73 -1.40 10.48 -4.97
CA TRP A 73 -2.15 9.23 -5.18
C TRP A 73 -3.36 9.43 -6.10
N LEU A 74 -4.09 10.53 -5.92
CA LEU A 74 -5.34 10.81 -6.65
C LEU A 74 -5.10 11.26 -8.10
N ALA A 75 -3.97 11.90 -8.38
CA ALA A 75 -3.61 12.41 -9.69
C ALA A 75 -3.74 11.37 -10.82
N PRO A 76 -3.04 10.22 -10.81
CA PRO A 76 -3.18 9.23 -11.88
C PRO A 76 -4.61 8.71 -12.04
N ARG A 77 -5.41 8.62 -10.97
CA ARG A 77 -6.81 8.12 -11.07
C ARG A 77 -7.70 9.07 -11.87
N VAL A 78 -7.57 10.37 -11.62
CA VAL A 78 -8.31 11.41 -12.37
C VAL A 78 -7.79 11.55 -13.80
N LEU A 79 -6.46 11.43 -13.95
CA LEU A 79 -5.80 11.59 -15.24
C LEU A 79 -5.98 10.38 -16.17
N SER A 80 -6.40 9.22 -15.65
CA SER A 80 -6.66 8.00 -16.42
C SER A 80 -7.68 8.18 -17.54
N SER A 81 -8.64 9.10 -17.37
CA SER A 81 -9.70 9.41 -18.34
C SER A 81 -9.33 10.55 -19.30
N THR A 82 -8.12 11.11 -19.19
CA THR A 82 -7.66 12.25 -20.00
C THR A 82 -6.57 11.82 -21.00
N PRO A 83 -6.50 12.44 -22.19
CA PRO A 83 -5.49 12.13 -23.20
C PRO A 83 -4.13 12.74 -22.83
N ILE A 84 -3.42 12.09 -21.92
CA ILE A 84 -2.12 12.52 -21.40
C ILE A 84 -1.02 11.57 -21.91
N PRO A 85 0.21 12.05 -22.14
CA PRO A 85 1.32 11.18 -22.52
C PRO A 85 1.53 10.04 -21.53
N ALA A 86 1.59 8.82 -22.06
CA ALA A 86 1.82 7.55 -21.36
C ALA A 86 2.93 7.62 -20.29
N TYR A 87 4.06 8.24 -20.62
CA TYR A 87 5.20 8.37 -19.71
C TYR A 87 4.89 9.23 -18.47
N MET A 88 4.14 10.31 -18.63
CA MET A 88 3.80 11.20 -17.52
C MET A 88 2.82 10.52 -16.55
N PHE A 89 1.86 9.78 -17.10
CA PHE A 89 0.94 8.96 -16.32
C PHE A 89 1.69 7.89 -15.50
N ALA A 90 2.57 7.12 -16.15
CA ALA A 90 3.37 6.08 -15.50
C ALA A 90 4.24 6.65 -14.37
N MET A 91 4.88 7.80 -14.60
CA MET A 91 5.69 8.46 -13.58
C MET A 91 4.87 8.84 -12.34
N LEU A 92 3.70 9.43 -12.51
CA LEU A 92 2.86 9.83 -11.38
C LEU A 92 2.38 8.63 -10.56
N ASP A 93 1.98 7.54 -11.22
CA ASP A 93 1.50 6.34 -10.52
C ASP A 93 2.62 5.57 -9.81
N ILE A 94 3.79 5.43 -10.46
CA ILE A 94 4.94 4.76 -9.85
C ILE A 94 5.46 5.54 -8.64
N LEU A 95 5.41 6.87 -8.65
CA LEU A 95 6.09 7.71 -7.67
C LEU A 95 5.50 7.63 -6.26
N PHE A 96 4.21 7.29 -6.13
CA PHE A 96 3.53 7.24 -4.83
C PHE A 96 4.14 6.21 -3.85
N LEU A 97 4.30 4.95 -4.28
CA LEU A 97 4.78 3.88 -3.39
C LEU A 97 6.22 4.09 -2.88
N PRO A 98 7.21 4.45 -3.72
CA PRO A 98 8.57 4.76 -3.27
C PRO A 98 8.61 5.92 -2.29
N LEU A 99 7.84 6.99 -2.54
CA LEU A 99 7.78 8.13 -1.62
C LEU A 99 7.21 7.72 -0.26
N LEU A 100 6.12 6.96 -0.25
CA LEU A 100 5.54 6.42 0.97
C LEU A 100 6.55 5.52 1.71
N ALA A 101 7.22 4.61 0.99
CA ALA A 101 8.23 3.72 1.55
C ALA A 101 9.41 4.50 2.15
N LEU A 102 9.89 5.55 1.49
CA LEU A 102 10.98 6.40 1.98
C LEU A 102 10.56 7.20 3.22
N LEU A 103 9.37 7.79 3.22
CA LEU A 103 8.85 8.55 4.37
C LEU A 103 8.73 7.67 5.62
N LEU A 104 8.06 6.53 5.48
CA LEU A 104 7.86 5.60 6.60
C LEU A 104 9.15 4.89 6.98
N GLY A 105 9.97 4.50 6.00
CA GLY A 105 11.27 3.86 6.21
C GLY A 105 12.23 4.75 6.99
N ARG A 106 12.30 6.05 6.68
CA ARG A 106 13.10 7.01 7.44
C ARG A 106 12.67 7.09 8.90
N LEU A 107 11.36 7.11 9.19
CA LEU A 107 10.84 7.14 10.55
C LEU A 107 11.19 5.85 11.32
N ILE A 108 11.01 4.69 10.68
CA ILE A 108 11.27 3.38 11.27
C ILE A 108 12.76 3.18 11.56
N LEU A 109 13.64 3.57 10.63
CA LEU A 109 15.09 3.51 10.80
C LEU A 109 15.56 4.46 11.91
N LYS A 110 15.03 5.69 11.96
CA LYS A 110 15.34 6.65 13.04
C LYS A 110 14.92 6.13 14.41
N ALA A 111 13.76 5.49 14.51
CA ALA A 111 13.27 4.89 15.75
C ALA A 111 13.97 3.57 16.13
N LYS A 112 14.86 3.05 15.25
CA LYS A 112 15.61 1.79 15.45
C LYS A 112 14.70 0.62 15.86
N GLN A 113 13.57 0.48 15.17
CA GLN A 113 12.58 -0.59 15.41
C GLN A 113 12.73 -1.70 14.37
N PRO A 114 13.66 -2.68 14.55
CA PRO A 114 13.97 -3.69 13.54
C PRO A 114 12.76 -4.57 13.20
N ARG A 115 11.85 -4.74 14.16
CA ARG A 115 10.60 -5.49 13.98
C ARG A 115 9.73 -4.90 12.85
N ASN A 116 9.90 -3.64 12.48
CA ASN A 116 9.06 -2.97 11.47
C ASN A 116 9.80 -2.74 10.14
N TYR A 117 11.04 -3.20 10.00
CA TYR A 117 11.80 -3.11 8.75
C TYR A 117 11.16 -3.84 7.55
N PRO A 118 10.39 -4.93 7.72
CA PRO A 118 9.70 -5.55 6.59
C PRO A 118 8.69 -4.63 5.90
N VAL A 119 8.13 -3.63 6.58
CA VAL A 119 7.07 -2.77 6.02
C VAL A 119 7.59 -1.91 4.85
N PRO A 120 8.67 -1.11 4.99
CA PRO A 120 9.25 -0.40 3.85
C PRO A 120 9.69 -1.32 2.70
N VAL A 121 10.21 -2.50 3.01
CA VAL A 121 10.64 -3.48 2.00
C VAL A 121 9.45 -3.94 1.16
N LEU A 122 8.33 -4.30 1.79
CA LEU A 122 7.11 -4.70 1.07
C LEU A 122 6.56 -3.59 0.18
N LEU A 123 6.60 -2.33 0.64
CA LEU A 123 6.17 -1.19 -0.17
C LEU A 123 7.06 -1.00 -1.40
N LEU A 124 8.37 -1.20 -1.27
CA LEU A 124 9.30 -1.14 -2.40
C LEU A 124 9.07 -2.31 -3.37
N LEU A 125 8.82 -3.52 -2.87
CA LEU A 125 8.46 -4.66 -3.72
C LEU A 125 7.17 -4.40 -4.51
N LEU A 126 6.14 -3.83 -3.86
CA LEU A 126 4.93 -3.39 -4.55
C LEU A 126 5.22 -2.31 -5.59
N ALA A 127 6.13 -1.37 -5.31
CA ALA A 127 6.53 -0.35 -6.28
C ALA A 127 7.21 -0.96 -7.52
N LEU A 128 8.02 -2.01 -7.33
CA LEU A 128 8.63 -2.76 -8.43
C LEU A 128 7.58 -3.49 -9.26
N CYS A 129 6.61 -4.15 -8.62
CA CYS A 129 5.49 -4.76 -9.33
C CYS A 129 4.70 -3.72 -10.14
N ASN A 130 4.44 -2.54 -9.57
CA ASN A 130 3.74 -1.48 -10.27
C ASN A 130 4.54 -1.00 -11.50
N THR A 131 5.84 -0.78 -11.31
CA THR A 131 6.75 -0.39 -12.39
C THR A 131 6.76 -1.43 -13.50
N ALA A 132 6.80 -2.72 -13.17
CA ALA A 132 6.77 -3.80 -14.15
C ALA A 132 5.50 -3.78 -15.02
N VAL A 133 4.34 -3.48 -14.43
CA VAL A 133 3.08 -3.32 -15.19
C VAL A 133 3.18 -2.14 -16.17
N HIS A 134 3.68 -1.00 -15.73
CA HIS A 134 3.86 0.17 -16.60
C HIS A 134 4.89 -0.04 -17.71
N LEU A 135 5.96 -0.79 -17.44
CA LEU A 135 6.98 -1.08 -18.44
C LEU A 135 6.44 -1.94 -19.59
N GLU A 136 5.53 -2.87 -19.32
CA GLU A 136 4.83 -3.63 -20.36
C GLU A 136 3.94 -2.73 -21.21
N VAL A 137 3.17 -1.84 -20.58
CA VAL A 137 2.29 -0.91 -21.30
C VAL A 137 3.08 0.08 -22.16
N LEU A 138 4.30 0.43 -21.76
CA LEU A 138 5.23 1.24 -22.56
C LEU A 138 5.92 0.45 -23.68
N GLY A 139 5.65 -0.85 -23.83
CA GLY A 139 6.22 -1.71 -24.87
C GLY A 139 7.68 -2.11 -24.63
N LEU A 140 8.21 -1.94 -23.41
CA LEU A 140 9.60 -2.30 -23.08
C LEU A 140 9.77 -3.78 -22.73
N PHE A 141 8.68 -4.43 -22.32
CA PHE A 141 8.62 -5.85 -22.00
C PHE A 141 7.27 -6.43 -22.43
N GLU A 142 7.17 -7.75 -22.53
CA GLU A 142 5.92 -8.44 -22.89
C GLU A 142 5.58 -9.51 -21.83
N HIS A 143 4.27 -9.70 -21.57
CA HIS A 143 3.72 -10.79 -20.75
C HIS A 143 4.18 -10.83 -19.27
N ILE A 144 4.50 -9.69 -18.67
CA ILE A 144 4.94 -9.53 -17.27
C ILE A 144 3.80 -9.03 -16.36
N SER A 145 2.84 -8.25 -16.88
CA SER A 145 1.80 -7.53 -16.15
C SER A 145 0.95 -8.46 -15.27
N HIS A 146 0.51 -9.59 -15.83
CA HIS A 146 -0.27 -10.59 -15.10
C HIS A 146 0.52 -11.20 -13.94
N GLN A 147 1.79 -11.54 -14.16
CA GLN A 147 2.66 -12.07 -13.10
C GLN A 147 2.93 -11.01 -12.02
N ALA A 148 3.17 -9.76 -12.43
CA ALA A 148 3.39 -8.65 -11.52
C ALA A 148 2.17 -8.39 -10.62
N ILE A 149 0.96 -8.46 -11.16
CA ILE A 149 -0.29 -8.35 -10.39
C ILE A 149 -0.44 -9.52 -9.42
N GLN A 150 -0.20 -10.76 -9.86
CA GLN A 150 -0.27 -11.93 -8.97
C GLN A 150 0.73 -11.83 -7.82
N ILE A 151 1.97 -11.45 -8.10
CA ILE A 151 3.00 -11.21 -7.09
C ILE A 151 2.57 -10.09 -6.14
N ALA A 152 2.01 -8.99 -6.65
CA ALA A 152 1.51 -7.90 -5.83
C ALA A 152 0.37 -8.33 -4.89
N VAL A 153 -0.54 -9.20 -5.37
CA VAL A 153 -1.58 -9.80 -4.52
C VAL A 153 -0.97 -10.71 -3.45
N CYS A 154 0.03 -11.53 -3.78
CA CYS A 154 0.75 -12.33 -2.79
C CYS A 154 1.44 -11.45 -1.74
N LEU A 155 2.05 -10.33 -2.15
CA LEU A 155 2.65 -9.34 -1.25
C LEU A 155 1.60 -8.68 -0.35
N MET A 156 0.41 -8.39 -0.88
CA MET A 156 -0.73 -7.88 -0.11
C MET A 156 -1.17 -8.86 0.97
N VAL A 157 -1.31 -10.14 0.62
CA VAL A 157 -1.65 -11.21 1.58
C VAL A 157 -0.54 -11.36 2.62
N ALA A 158 0.73 -11.33 2.21
CA ALA A 158 1.86 -11.37 3.13
C ALA A 158 1.86 -10.17 4.08
N PHE A 159 1.54 -8.96 3.60
CA PHE A 159 1.39 -7.77 4.44
C PHE A 159 0.29 -7.96 5.49
N ILE A 160 -0.89 -8.42 5.08
CA ILE A 160 -2.00 -8.69 5.99
C ILE A 160 -1.62 -9.75 7.02
N ALA A 161 -0.95 -10.84 6.61
CA ALA A 161 -0.49 -11.90 7.52
C ALA A 161 0.55 -11.38 8.52
N LEU A 162 1.51 -10.55 8.08
CA LEU A 162 2.55 -9.98 8.94
C LEU A 162 2.00 -9.03 9.99
N ILE A 163 1.03 -8.19 9.61
CA ILE A 163 0.37 -7.26 10.54
C ILE A 163 -0.63 -8.02 11.43
N GLY A 164 -1.49 -8.85 10.82
CA GLY A 164 -2.51 -9.64 11.52
C GLY A 164 -1.92 -10.62 12.52
N GLY A 165 -0.81 -11.28 12.18
CA GLY A 165 -0.09 -12.18 13.08
C GLY A 165 0.47 -11.50 14.33
N ARG A 166 0.58 -10.16 14.35
CA ARG A 166 0.94 -9.38 15.55
C ARG A 166 -0.27 -8.87 16.31
N VAL A 167 -1.32 -8.49 15.58
CA VAL A 167 -2.53 -7.89 16.15
C VAL A 167 -3.39 -8.95 16.85
N VAL A 168 -3.51 -10.15 16.30
CA VAL A 168 -4.36 -11.21 16.88
C VAL A 168 -3.82 -11.69 18.24
N PRO A 169 -2.53 -12.05 18.41
CA PRO A 169 -2.01 -12.45 19.72
C PRO A 169 -2.10 -11.34 20.77
N PHE A 170 -1.97 -10.08 20.36
CA PHE A 170 -2.08 -8.93 21.25
C PHE A 170 -3.48 -8.84 21.91
N PHE A 171 -4.54 -9.08 21.14
CA PHE A 171 -5.89 -9.13 21.70
C PHE A 171 -6.11 -10.39 22.55
N MET A 172 -5.61 -11.54 22.13
CA MET A 172 -5.74 -12.80 22.89
C MET A 172 -5.05 -12.71 24.27
N GLN A 173 -3.87 -12.12 24.36
CA GLN A 173 -3.15 -11.93 25.63
C GLN A 173 -3.87 -10.96 26.57
N ARG A 174 -4.49 -9.90 26.03
CA ARG A 174 -5.28 -8.95 26.82
C ARG A 174 -6.53 -9.58 27.42
N THR A 175 -7.25 -10.39 26.64
CA THR A 175 -8.49 -11.05 27.11
C THR A 175 -8.19 -12.15 28.14
N ALA A 176 -7.05 -12.84 28.02
CA ALA A 176 -6.64 -13.90 28.95
C ALA A 176 -6.15 -13.40 30.32
N GLY A 177 -6.10 -12.09 30.58
CA GLY A 177 -5.79 -11.53 31.89
C GLY A 177 -4.36 -11.79 32.41
N ARG A 178 -3.44 -12.31 31.58
CA ARG A 178 -2.03 -12.46 31.97
C ARG A 178 -1.40 -11.08 32.09
N LYS A 179 -1.21 -10.61 33.33
CA LYS A 179 -0.28 -9.50 33.63
C LYS A 179 1.10 -9.87 33.07
N PRO A 180 1.85 -8.92 32.47
CA PRO A 180 3.22 -9.18 32.06
C PRO A 180 3.98 -9.62 33.31
N GLU A 181 4.48 -10.86 33.28
CA GLU A 181 5.35 -11.40 34.30
C GLU A 181 6.55 -10.45 34.41
N ALA A 182 6.63 -9.74 35.54
CA ALA A 182 7.76 -8.88 35.82
C ALA A 182 9.01 -9.75 35.72
N SER A 183 9.94 -9.36 34.84
CA SER A 183 11.26 -9.96 34.78
C SER A 183 11.87 -9.89 36.17
N GLN A 184 11.78 -10.99 36.90
CA GLN A 184 12.48 -11.18 38.16
C GLN A 184 13.95 -11.18 37.78
N SER A 185 14.61 -10.05 38.01
CA SER A 185 16.06 -9.97 38.06
C SER A 185 16.51 -10.95 39.13
N ILE A 186 16.90 -12.15 38.72
CA ILE A 186 17.58 -13.10 39.58
C ILE A 186 18.92 -12.43 39.91
N ASN A 187 18.96 -11.76 41.06
CA ASN A 187 20.18 -11.32 41.71
C ASN A 187 20.98 -12.57 42.02
N CYS A 188 21.85 -12.96 41.09
CA CYS A 188 22.90 -13.94 41.32
C CYS A 188 24.01 -13.23 42.10
N CYS A 189 23.77 -13.02 43.40
CA CYS A 189 24.79 -12.60 44.35
C CYS A 189 24.48 -13.32 45.67
N TYR A 190 25.50 -13.97 46.23
CA TYR A 190 25.50 -14.92 47.35
C TYR A 190 25.09 -16.37 47.02
N ILE A 191 26.06 -17.24 46.73
CA ILE A 191 26.79 -18.08 47.70
C ILE A 191 28.09 -18.57 47.04
#